data_AF-A0A968V715-F1
#
_entry.id   AF-A0A968V715-F1
#
_cell.length_a   1.000
_cell.length_b   1.000
_cell.length_c   1.000
_cell.angle_alpha   90.00
_cell.angle_beta   90.00
_cell.angle_gamma   90.00
#
_symmetry.space_group_name_H-M   'P 1'
#
loop_
_entity.id
_entity.type
_entity.pdbx_description
1 polymer ?
#
loop_
_entity_poly.entity_id
_entity_poly.type
_entity_poly.pdbx_seq_one_letter_code
_entity_poly.pdbx_strand_id
1 'polypeptide(L)'
;WSSYKNPIQHEKSIIDKIFHSIIIILHCIHFSAQKSIPEEVKACLDKASGDAMKAHIAYLADDALLGRLPGTPGFETAVQYVELQYNKLGLQPAGEKGSYRQKVIIRTAKPNAAASSLVLKTGNGEQTLASGKDYVFRGDFNKKENSVEAPIVFAGFGIDAEK
;
A
#
# COMPACT_ATOMS: atom_id res chain seq x y z
N TRP A 1 -20.82 -77.58 -3.91
CA TRP A 1 -20.88 -76.23 -3.30
C TRP A 1 -20.16 -75.26 -4.23
N SER A 2 -20.87 -74.66 -5.19
CA SER A 2 -20.27 -73.61 -6.01
C SER A 2 -21.35 -72.67 -6.56
N SER A 3 -21.40 -71.50 -5.93
CA SER A 3 -21.58 -70.19 -6.56
C SER A 3 -22.89 -69.93 -7.32
N TYR A 4 -24.02 -69.89 -6.62
CA TYR A 4 -25.20 -69.14 -7.08
C TYR A 4 -25.00 -67.65 -6.72
N LYS A 5 -24.52 -66.85 -7.67
CA LYS A 5 -24.33 -65.39 -7.46
C LYS A 5 -25.69 -64.70 -7.42
N ASN A 6 -25.98 -64.04 -6.30
CA ASN A 6 -27.21 -63.30 -6.05
C ASN A 6 -27.44 -62.20 -7.12
N PRO A 7 -28.54 -62.23 -7.90
CA PRO A 7 -28.77 -61.30 -9.01
C PRO A 7 -28.89 -59.83 -8.56
N ILE A 8 -29.32 -59.61 -7.32
CA ILE A 8 -29.45 -58.28 -6.69
C ILE A 8 -28.08 -57.58 -6.54
N GLN A 9 -26.99 -58.35 -6.40
CA GLN A 9 -25.63 -57.79 -6.25
C GLN A 9 -25.07 -57.30 -7.60
N HIS A 10 -25.49 -57.91 -8.71
CA HIS A 10 -25.05 -57.50 -10.04
C HIS A 10 -25.71 -56.19 -10.47
N GLU A 11 -26.98 -55.99 -10.11
CA GLU A 11 -27.75 -54.77 -10.41
C GLU A 11 -27.23 -53.56 -9.59
N LYS A 12 -26.91 -53.75 -8.30
CA LYS A 12 -26.27 -52.71 -7.47
C LYS A 12 -24.91 -52.27 -8.03
N SER A 13 -24.09 -53.19 -8.53
CA SER A 13 -22.79 -52.87 -9.13
C SER A 13 -22.90 -52.04 -10.41
N ILE A 14 -23.96 -52.24 -11.19
CA ILE A 14 -24.22 -51.45 -12.41
C ILE A 14 -24.71 -50.04 -12.03
N ILE A 15 -25.63 -49.95 -11.07
CA ILE A 15 -26.16 -48.67 -10.57
C ILE A 15 -25.05 -47.84 -9.93
N ASP A 16 -24.17 -48.44 -9.13
CA ASP A 16 -23.03 -47.76 -8.52
C ASP A 16 -22.05 -47.24 -9.57
N LYS A 17 -21.76 -48.01 -10.63
CA LYS A 17 -20.90 -47.56 -11.73
C LYS A 17 -21.53 -46.39 -12.50
N ILE A 18 -22.83 -46.44 -12.75
CA ILE A 18 -23.57 -45.34 -13.40
C ILE A 18 -23.59 -44.11 -12.50
N PHE A 19 -23.79 -44.26 -11.19
CA PHE A 19 -23.75 -43.15 -10.22
C PHE A 19 -22.36 -42.51 -10.13
N HIS A 20 -21.29 -43.32 -10.09
CA HIS A 20 -19.91 -42.81 -10.10
C HIS A 20 -19.56 -42.15 -11.43
N SER A 21 -20.00 -42.69 -12.57
CA SER A 21 -19.82 -42.05 -13.88
C SER A 21 -20.59 -40.72 -13.99
N ILE A 22 -21.82 -40.64 -13.47
CA ILE A 22 -22.61 -39.41 -13.45
C ILE A 22 -21.96 -38.38 -12.52
N ILE A 23 -21.46 -38.76 -11.34
CA ILE A 23 -20.76 -37.86 -10.41
C ILE A 23 -19.47 -37.31 -11.03
N ILE A 24 -18.70 -38.12 -11.75
CA ILE A 24 -17.48 -37.68 -12.45
C ILE A 24 -17.82 -36.72 -13.60
N ILE A 25 -18.86 -37.00 -14.39
CA ILE A 25 -19.31 -36.12 -15.47
C ILE A 25 -19.87 -34.80 -14.91
N LEU A 26 -20.60 -34.82 -13.78
CA LEU A 26 -21.11 -33.62 -13.11
C LEU A 26 -19.98 -32.74 -12.55
N HIS A 27 -18.87 -33.34 -12.09
CA HIS A 27 -17.67 -32.61 -11.65
C HIS A 27 -16.88 -32.00 -12.82
N CYS A 28 -16.86 -32.63 -14.00
CA CYS A 28 -16.25 -32.04 -15.19
C CYS A 28 -16.99 -30.77 -15.66
N ILE A 29 -18.32 -30.74 -15.53
CA ILE A 29 -19.13 -29.57 -15.92
C ILE A 29 -18.91 -28.37 -14.98
N HIS A 30 -18.61 -28.60 -13.70
CA HIS A 30 -18.31 -27.52 -12.74
C HIS A 30 -16.91 -26.92 -12.93
N PHE A 31 -15.93 -27.69 -13.41
CA PHE A 31 -14.57 -27.16 -13.66
C PHE A 31 -14.50 -26.30 -14.93
N SER A 32 -15.38 -26.53 -15.91
CA SER A 32 -15.48 -25.70 -17.13
C SER A 32 -16.17 -24.35 -16.93
N ALA A 33 -16.63 -24.03 -15.72
CA ALA A 33 -17.28 -22.76 -15.39
C ALA A 33 -16.38 -21.77 -14.62
N GLN A 34 -15.05 -21.91 -14.70
CA GLN A 34 -14.16 -20.84 -14.27
C GLN A 34 -14.39 -19.65 -15.22
N LYS A 35 -15.04 -18.59 -14.71
CA LYS A 35 -15.33 -17.35 -15.43
C LYS A 35 -14.02 -16.84 -16.01
N SER A 36 -13.81 -17.06 -17.30
CA SER A 36 -12.60 -16.64 -18.00
C SER A 36 -12.48 -15.13 -17.91
N ILE A 37 -11.27 -14.64 -17.69
CA ILE A 37 -10.99 -13.19 -17.71
C ILE A 37 -11.49 -12.65 -19.06
N PRO A 38 -12.27 -11.55 -19.09
CA PRO A 38 -12.69 -10.97 -20.36
C PRO A 38 -11.48 -10.71 -21.26
N GLU A 39 -11.59 -11.00 -22.56
CA GLU A 39 -10.45 -10.94 -23.48
C GLU A 39 -9.79 -9.54 -23.49
N GLU A 40 -10.59 -8.48 -23.29
CA GLU A 40 -10.13 -7.11 -23.13
C GLU A 40 -9.22 -6.93 -21.90
N VAL A 41 -9.58 -7.54 -20.77
CA VAL A 41 -8.79 -7.49 -19.53
C VAL A 41 -7.50 -8.29 -19.69
N LYS A 42 -7.57 -9.45 -20.37
CA LYS A 42 -6.40 -10.26 -20.69
C LYS A 42 -5.43 -9.52 -21.61
N ALA A 43 -5.92 -8.89 -22.67
CA ALA A 43 -5.12 -8.07 -23.58
C ALA A 43 -4.47 -6.86 -22.88
N CYS A 44 -5.10 -6.32 -21.84
CA CYS A 44 -4.50 -5.29 -20.98
C CYS A 44 -3.43 -5.87 -20.04
N LEU A 45 -3.67 -7.04 -19.45
CA LEU A 45 -2.69 -7.72 -18.59
C LEU A 45 -1.43 -8.13 -19.37
N ASP A 46 -1.58 -8.56 -20.62
CA ASP A 46 -0.45 -8.93 -21.49
C ASP A 46 0.47 -7.73 -21.80
N LYS A 47 -0.03 -6.50 -21.67
CA LYS A 47 0.77 -5.27 -21.79
C LYS A 47 1.50 -4.90 -20.49
N ALA A 48 1.08 -5.47 -19.35
CA ALA A 48 1.73 -5.23 -18.08
C ALA A 48 3.07 -5.98 -18.04
N SER A 49 4.17 -5.26 -17.86
CA SER A 49 5.51 -5.83 -17.83
C SER A 49 6.18 -5.58 -16.48
N GLY A 50 6.57 -6.66 -15.80
CA GLY A 50 7.35 -6.59 -14.57
C GLY A 50 8.70 -5.90 -14.78
N ASP A 51 9.34 -6.12 -15.93
CA ASP A 51 10.60 -5.45 -16.29
C ASP A 51 10.41 -3.95 -16.50
N ALA A 52 9.32 -3.54 -17.16
CA ALA A 52 9.00 -2.11 -17.31
C ALA A 52 8.74 -1.45 -15.95
N MET A 53 7.97 -2.09 -15.07
CA MET A 53 7.76 -1.61 -13.69
C MET A 53 9.07 -1.49 -12.93
N LYS A 54 9.95 -2.50 -13.03
CA LYS A 54 11.28 -2.47 -12.40
C LYS A 54 12.12 -1.31 -12.92
N ALA A 55 12.07 -1.02 -14.22
CA ALA A 55 12.80 0.10 -14.81
C ALA A 55 12.29 1.46 -14.30
N HIS A 56 10.96 1.64 -14.20
CA HIS A 56 10.36 2.85 -13.62
C HIS A 56 10.75 3.05 -12.15
N ILE A 57 10.69 1.97 -11.35
CA ILE A 57 11.08 2.02 -9.93
C ILE A 57 12.56 2.37 -9.80
N ALA A 58 13.43 1.69 -10.58
CA ALA A 58 14.86 1.92 -10.55
C ALA A 58 15.20 3.38 -10.86
N TYR A 59 14.63 3.93 -11.95
CA TYR A 59 14.87 5.33 -12.31
C TYR A 59 14.35 6.30 -11.25
N LEU A 60 13.10 6.11 -10.79
CA LEU A 60 12.52 7.03 -9.81
C LEU A 60 13.28 7.00 -8.48
N ALA A 61 13.82 5.85 -8.08
CA ALA A 61 14.59 5.66 -6.86
C ALA A 61 16.10 5.95 -7.00
N ASP A 62 16.56 6.40 -8.17
CA ASP A 62 17.97 6.64 -8.43
C ASP A 62 18.52 7.82 -7.61
N ASP A 63 19.77 7.70 -7.14
CA ASP A 63 20.47 8.73 -6.37
C ASP A 63 20.60 10.05 -7.15
N ALA A 64 20.60 10.00 -8.49
CA ALA A 64 20.60 11.18 -9.35
C ALA A 64 19.40 12.09 -9.10
N LEU A 65 18.28 11.56 -8.58
CA LEU A 65 17.12 12.35 -8.21
C LEU A 65 17.28 12.98 -6.82
N LEU A 66 18.28 12.63 -6.01
CA LEU A 66 18.56 13.23 -4.69
C LEU A 66 17.35 13.21 -3.71
N GLY A 67 16.39 12.32 -3.96
CA GLY A 67 15.11 12.26 -3.24
C GLY A 67 13.99 13.12 -3.83
N ARG A 68 12.75 12.78 -3.50
CA ARG A 68 11.53 13.33 -4.12
C ARG A 68 10.64 14.10 -3.13
N LEU A 69 11.26 14.83 -2.20
CA LEU A 69 10.51 15.68 -1.29
C LEU A 69 9.86 16.83 -2.11
N PRO A 70 8.56 17.12 -1.94
CA PRO A 70 7.90 18.19 -2.71
C PRO A 70 8.65 19.52 -2.62
N GLY A 71 8.84 20.16 -3.78
CA GLY A 71 9.56 21.43 -3.90
C GLY A 71 11.09 21.31 -4.02
N THR A 72 11.66 20.11 -4.01
CA THR A 72 13.10 19.92 -4.30
C THR A 72 13.35 19.78 -5.82
N PRO A 73 14.59 20.01 -6.29
CA PRO A 73 14.96 19.76 -7.69
C PRO A 73 14.74 18.30 -8.12
N GLY A 74 14.98 17.36 -7.20
CA GLY A 74 14.72 15.94 -7.39
C GLY A 74 13.26 15.59 -7.66
N PHE A 75 12.36 16.22 -6.92
CA PHE A 75 10.92 16.09 -7.17
C PHE A 75 10.53 16.60 -8.55
N GLU A 76 11.05 17.76 -8.96
CA GLU A 76 10.76 18.32 -10.29
C GLU A 76 11.22 17.40 -11.42
N THR A 77 12.40 16.79 -11.28
CA THR A 77 12.91 15.78 -12.24
C THR A 77 11.99 14.56 -12.32
N ALA A 78 11.52 14.07 -11.17
CA ALA A 78 10.57 12.96 -11.11
C ALA A 78 9.23 13.30 -11.78
N VAL A 79 8.73 14.52 -11.60
CA VAL A 79 7.48 14.97 -12.25
C VAL A 79 7.65 14.98 -13.76
N GLN A 80 8.73 15.56 -14.28
CA GLN A 80 9.01 15.59 -15.73
C GLN A 80 9.09 14.19 -16.33
N TYR A 81 9.70 13.24 -15.60
CA TYR A 81 9.73 11.84 -16.02
C TYR A 81 8.35 11.25 -16.17
N VAL A 82 7.46 11.44 -15.18
CA VAL A 82 6.09 10.92 -15.22
C VAL A 82 5.28 11.58 -16.34
N GLU A 83 5.42 12.90 -16.53
CA GLU A 83 4.80 13.63 -17.64
C GLU A 83 5.23 13.06 -19.00
N LEU A 84 6.53 12.74 -19.15
CA LEU A 84 7.04 12.10 -20.36
C LEU A 84 6.43 10.71 -20.57
N GLN A 85 6.31 9.88 -19.52
CA GLN A 85 5.68 8.57 -19.64
C GLN A 85 4.19 8.68 -20.00
N TYR A 86 3.45 9.62 -19.40
CA TYR A 86 2.05 9.86 -19.74
C TYR A 86 1.86 10.29 -21.19
N ASN A 87 2.71 11.20 -21.67
CA ASN A 87 2.72 11.58 -23.09
C ASN A 87 2.99 10.39 -24.00
N LYS A 88 3.97 9.53 -23.67
CA LYS A 88 4.29 8.32 -24.45
C LYS A 88 3.14 7.32 -24.51
N LEU A 89 2.33 7.25 -23.45
CA LEU A 89 1.15 6.40 -23.38
C LEU A 89 -0.09 7.05 -24.04
N GLY A 90 0.01 8.28 -24.54
CA GLY A 90 -1.08 8.98 -25.21
C GLY A 90 -2.16 9.53 -24.27
N LEU A 91 -1.87 9.63 -22.98
CA LEU A 91 -2.81 10.22 -22.03
C LEU A 91 -3.04 11.69 -22.37
N GLN A 92 -4.28 12.16 -22.16
CA GLN A 92 -4.60 13.58 -22.25
C GLN A 92 -4.39 14.25 -20.89
N PRO A 93 -3.77 15.44 -20.84
CA PRO A 93 -3.61 16.17 -19.59
C PRO A 93 -4.97 16.65 -19.05
N ALA A 94 -5.16 16.54 -17.74
CA ALA A 94 -6.39 16.92 -17.04
C ALA A 94 -6.15 17.87 -15.83
N GLY A 95 -4.93 18.36 -15.68
CA GLY A 95 -4.52 19.30 -14.65
C GLY A 95 -4.75 20.75 -15.05
N GLU A 96 -4.23 21.65 -14.23
CA GLU A 96 -4.41 23.09 -14.42
C GLU A 96 -3.84 23.53 -15.77
N LYS A 97 -4.59 24.39 -16.47
CA LYS A 97 -4.20 24.95 -17.78
C LYS A 97 -3.83 23.88 -18.83
N GLY A 98 -4.45 22.70 -18.77
CA GLY A 98 -4.16 21.61 -19.72
C GLY A 98 -2.80 20.96 -19.50
N SER A 99 -2.26 21.00 -18.28
CA SER A 99 -1.05 20.27 -17.88
C SER A 99 -1.39 18.93 -17.22
N TYR A 100 -0.38 18.15 -16.85
CA TYR A 100 -0.56 16.99 -15.96
C TYR A 100 -0.48 17.37 -14.47
N ARG A 101 -0.36 18.66 -14.15
CA ARG A 101 -0.01 19.13 -12.81
C ARG A 101 -1.23 19.67 -12.07
N GLN A 102 -1.25 19.38 -10.77
CA GLN A 102 -2.20 19.95 -9.82
C GLN A 102 -1.44 20.80 -8.81
N LYS A 103 -1.88 22.03 -8.58
CA LYS A 103 -1.33 22.87 -7.53
C LYS A 103 -1.88 22.42 -6.18
N VAL A 104 -0.96 22.16 -5.24
CA VAL A 104 -1.29 21.84 -3.86
C VAL A 104 -0.57 22.81 -2.93
N ILE A 105 -1.26 23.30 -1.91
CA ILE A 105 -0.66 24.13 -0.87
C ILE A 105 -0.12 23.20 0.21
N ILE A 106 1.20 23.20 0.39
CA ILE A 106 1.88 22.40 1.41
C ILE A 106 2.22 23.30 2.58
N ARG A 107 1.74 22.94 3.77
CA ARG A 107 2.13 23.60 5.02
C ARG A 107 3.27 22.83 5.67
N THR A 108 4.33 23.54 6.07
CA THR A 108 5.46 22.94 6.80
C THR A 108 5.57 23.58 8.18
N ALA A 109 5.86 22.75 9.19
CA ALA A 109 6.21 23.21 10.53
C ALA A 109 7.55 22.57 10.93
N LYS A 110 8.50 23.39 11.37
CA LYS A 110 9.81 22.95 11.85
C LYS A 110 10.07 23.60 13.21
N PRO A 111 10.45 22.84 14.24
CA PRO A 111 10.87 23.43 15.50
C PRO A 111 12.10 24.31 15.33
N ASN A 112 12.13 25.45 16.02
CA ASN A 112 13.34 26.25 16.12
C ASN A 112 14.20 25.69 17.27
N ALA A 113 15.19 24.86 16.94
CA ALA A 113 16.01 24.19 17.95
C ALA A 113 16.73 25.16 18.92
N ALA A 114 17.11 26.36 18.46
CA ALA A 114 17.79 27.35 19.29
C ALA A 114 16.85 28.07 20.27
N ALA A 115 15.54 28.09 19.97
CA ALA A 115 14.52 28.77 20.78
C ALA A 115 13.57 27.78 21.48
N SER A 116 13.85 26.47 21.42
CA SER A 116 12.99 25.43 22.01
C SER A 116 13.77 24.63 23.05
N SER A 117 13.22 24.51 24.26
CA SER A 117 13.82 23.73 25.35
C SER A 117 12.79 22.79 25.97
N LEU A 118 13.28 21.74 26.62
CA LEU A 118 12.50 20.87 27.50
C LEU A 118 13.24 20.75 28.83
N VAL A 119 12.55 21.06 29.92
CA VAL A 119 13.11 21.02 31.28
C VAL A 119 12.28 20.05 32.11
N LEU A 120 12.95 19.09 32.73
CA LEU A 120 12.34 18.18 33.70
C LEU A 120 12.49 18.78 35.10
N LYS A 121 11.37 19.11 35.74
CA LYS A 121 11.33 19.55 37.13
C LYS A 121 11.04 18.36 38.03
N THR A 122 11.90 18.10 39.01
CA THR A 122 11.77 17.00 39.98
C THR A 122 11.93 17.52 41.41
N GLY A 123 11.64 16.69 42.40
CA GLY A 123 11.94 17.02 43.81
C GLY A 123 13.43 17.27 44.09
N ASN A 124 14.32 16.83 43.19
CA ASN A 124 15.77 17.01 43.29
C ASN A 124 16.28 18.24 42.51
N GLY A 125 15.40 19.03 41.91
CA GLY A 125 15.73 20.21 41.11
C GLY A 125 15.32 20.11 39.63
N GLU A 126 15.82 21.04 38.83
CA GLU A 126 15.53 21.15 37.39
C GLU A 126 16.67 20.56 36.55
N GLN A 127 16.31 19.83 35.50
CA GLN A 127 17.24 19.29 34.51
C GLN A 127 16.80 19.71 33.10
N THR A 128 17.62 20.52 32.43
CA THR A 128 17.44 20.83 31.01
C THR A 128 17.88 19.63 30.16
N LEU A 129 17.01 19.17 29.26
CA LEU A 129 17.28 18.04 28.38
C LEU A 129 17.97 18.50 27.08
N ALA A 130 18.73 17.60 26.45
CA ALA A 130 19.42 17.87 25.20
C ALA A 130 18.55 17.48 23.98
N SER A 131 18.22 18.47 23.14
CA SER A 131 17.51 18.26 21.88
C SER A 131 18.27 17.31 20.94
N GLY A 132 17.56 16.39 20.29
CA GLY A 132 18.12 15.38 19.38
C GLY A 132 18.77 14.19 20.08
N LYS A 133 19.01 14.27 21.40
CA LYS A 133 19.53 13.16 22.22
C LYS A 133 18.45 12.63 23.16
N ASP A 134 17.87 13.51 23.95
CA ASP A 134 16.92 13.17 25.01
C ASP A 134 15.46 13.39 24.55
N TYR A 135 15.23 14.32 23.61
CA TYR A 135 13.91 14.58 23.04
C TYR A 135 13.99 15.12 21.61
N VAL A 136 12.88 15.02 20.88
CA VAL A 136 12.65 15.72 19.61
C VAL A 136 11.29 16.39 19.65
N PHE A 137 11.22 17.67 19.27
CA PHE A 137 9.94 18.31 19.02
C PHE A 137 9.47 18.01 17.61
N ARG A 138 8.15 17.84 17.44
CA ARG A 138 7.52 17.97 16.13
C ARG A 138 7.02 19.40 15.98
N GLY A 139 7.11 19.95 14.76
CA GLY A 139 6.53 21.26 14.49
C GLY A 139 5.01 21.22 14.67
N ASP A 140 4.46 22.24 15.32
CA ASP A 140 3.01 22.42 15.38
C ASP A 140 2.53 23.10 14.10
N PHE A 141 1.57 22.48 13.44
CA PHE A 141 0.98 23.00 12.22
C PHE A 141 -0.12 24.03 12.48
N ASN A 142 -0.49 24.35 13.72
CA ASN A 142 -1.58 25.29 14.04
C ASN A 142 -1.07 26.55 14.74
N LYS A 143 -0.02 26.43 15.56
CA LYS A 143 0.55 27.52 16.35
C LYS A 143 2.03 27.71 16.05
N LYS A 144 2.49 28.97 16.07
CA LYS A 144 3.91 29.32 15.91
C LYS A 144 4.72 29.05 17.17
N GLU A 145 4.10 29.21 18.33
CA GLU A 145 4.71 29.09 19.65
C GLU A 145 3.82 28.21 20.53
N ASN A 146 4.46 27.33 21.29
CA ASN A 146 3.80 26.46 22.25
C ASN A 146 4.65 26.38 23.52
N SER A 147 3.98 26.50 24.67
CA SER A 147 4.58 26.30 25.98
C SER A 147 3.59 25.55 26.86
N VAL A 148 4.08 24.58 27.61
CA VAL A 148 3.29 23.77 28.53
C VAL A 148 4.14 23.41 29.74
N GLU A 149 3.53 23.51 30.93
CA GLU A 149 4.08 22.99 32.18
C GLU A 149 3.05 22.03 32.77
N ALA A 150 3.38 20.74 32.85
CA ALA A 150 2.47 19.69 33.28
C ALA A 150 3.23 18.46 33.81
N PRO A 151 2.58 17.62 34.63
CA PRO A 151 3.14 16.32 35.00
C PRO A 151 3.39 15.43 33.78
N ILE A 152 4.46 14.62 33.84
CA ILE A 152 4.76 13.63 32.81
C ILE A 152 4.09 12.30 33.12
N VAL A 153 3.53 11.65 32.10
CA VAL A 153 2.96 10.30 32.20
C VAL A 153 3.43 9.46 31.01
N PHE A 154 3.61 8.16 31.23
CA PHE A 154 3.88 7.21 30.15
C PHE A 154 2.55 6.63 29.64
N ALA A 155 2.18 6.98 28.40
CA ALA A 155 0.89 6.61 27.80
C ALA A 155 0.97 5.46 26.77
N GLY A 156 2.08 4.70 26.73
CA GLY A 156 2.28 3.65 25.73
C GLY A 156 2.20 4.18 24.30
N PHE A 157 1.31 3.63 23.48
CA PHE A 157 1.11 4.06 22.08
C PHE A 157 0.24 5.32 21.92
N GLY A 158 -0.39 5.81 22.98
CA GLY A 158 -1.25 7.00 22.92
C GLY A 158 -2.49 6.82 22.04
N ILE A 159 -3.00 5.59 21.94
CA ILE A 159 -4.22 5.24 21.21
C ILE A 159 -5.26 4.77 22.22
N ASP A 160 -6.45 5.35 22.16
CA ASP A 160 -7.64 4.79 22.77
C ASP A 160 -8.33 3.92 21.72
N ALA A 161 -8.38 2.61 21.97
CA ALA A 161 -9.03 1.66 21.08
C ALA A 161 -10.01 0.85 21.91
N GLU A 162 -11.30 1.02 21.63
CA GLU A 162 -12.33 0.10 22.12
C GLU A 162 -12.00 -1.31 21.60
N LYS A 163 -12.09 -2.30 22.48
CA LYS A 163 -11.91 -3.71 22.15
C LYS A 163 -13.13 -4.29 21.44
#